data_AF-A0A100WFN0-F1
#
_entry.id   AF-A0A100WFN0-F1
#
_cell.length_a   1.000
_cell.length_b   1.000
_cell.length_c   1.000
_cell.angle_alpha   90.00
_cell.angle_beta   90.00
_cell.angle_gamma   90.00
#
_symmetry.space_group_name_H-M   'P 1'
#
loop_
_entity.id
_entity.type
_entity.pdbx_description
1 polymer ?
#
loop_
_entity_poly.entity_id
_entity_poly.type
_entity_poly.pdbx_seq_one_letter_code
_entity_poly.pdbx_strand_id
1 'polypeptide(L)'
;MSAPTAPVTAFDPGQPWALHHQVAVRPEPFGALLYHFGTRKLSFLKNRTIVEVVSSLADHPDVRSACRAAGIDDAAHGPYLHALSVLVQSHMLVPRENQ
;
A
#
# COMPACT_ATOMS: atom_id res chain seq x y z
N MET A 1 27.52 -2.98 9.92
CA MET A 1 26.94 -3.74 8.79
C MET A 1 25.77 -2.92 8.27
N SER A 2 25.99 -2.09 7.26
CA SER A 2 24.96 -1.24 6.66
C SER A 2 24.08 -2.11 5.79
N ALA A 3 22.77 -2.11 6.05
CA ALA A 3 21.80 -2.78 5.19
C ALA A 3 21.85 -2.16 3.78
N PRO A 4 21.72 -2.96 2.70
CA PRO A 4 21.62 -2.41 1.37
C PRO A 4 20.37 -1.53 1.27
N THR A 5 20.56 -0.26 0.91
CA THR A 5 19.46 0.64 0.56
C THR A 5 18.87 0.12 -0.74
N ALA A 6 17.77 -0.64 -0.65
CA ALA A 6 17.04 -1.10 -1.82
C ALA A 6 16.67 0.11 -2.71
N PRO A 7 16.72 -0.03 -4.05
CA PRO A 7 16.36 1.06 -4.95
C PRO A 7 14.95 1.54 -4.61
N VAL A 8 14.81 2.85 -4.40
CA VAL A 8 13.51 3.48 -4.14
C VAL A 8 12.65 3.26 -5.38
N THR A 9 11.72 2.32 -5.30
CA THR A 9 10.79 2.05 -6.39
C THR A 9 9.88 3.28 -6.51
N ALA A 10 9.89 3.95 -7.66
CA ALA A 10 8.99 5.07 -7.90
C ALA A 10 7.54 4.56 -7.92
N PHE A 11 6.65 5.21 -7.16
CA PHE A 11 5.24 4.84 -7.14
C PHE A 11 4.58 5.25 -8.45
N ASP A 12 4.03 4.27 -9.17
CA ASP A 12 3.22 4.44 -10.38
C ASP A 12 1.83 3.85 -10.15
N PRO A 13 0.75 4.67 -10.09
CA PRO A 13 -0.60 4.17 -9.86
C PRO A 13 -1.19 3.38 -11.03
N GLY A 14 -0.56 3.40 -12.20
CA GLY A 14 -0.95 2.61 -13.37
C GLY A 14 -0.42 1.17 -13.36
N GLN A 15 0.36 0.78 -12.35
CA GLN A 15 0.91 -0.56 -12.20
C GLN A 15 0.20 -1.36 -11.10
N PRO A 16 0.28 -2.70 -11.11
CA PRO A 16 -0.24 -3.51 -10.03
C PRO A 16 0.70 -3.46 -8.82
N TRP A 17 0.13 -3.32 -7.63
CA TRP A 17 0.84 -3.29 -6.35
C TRP A 17 0.29 -4.36 -5.42
N ALA A 18 1.07 -4.72 -4.41
CA ALA A 18 0.65 -5.62 -3.34
C ALA A 18 1.35 -5.25 -2.03
N LEU A 19 0.81 -5.73 -0.91
CA LEU A 19 1.52 -5.72 0.37
C LEU A 19 2.79 -6.55 0.28
N HIS A 20 3.89 -6.04 0.82
CA HIS A 20 5.11 -6.81 0.93
C HIS A 20 4.88 -8.05 1.80
N HIS A 21 5.41 -9.21 1.43
CA HIS A 21 5.14 -10.50 2.09
C HIS A 21 5.53 -10.58 3.59
N GLN A 22 6.29 -9.58 4.07
CA GLN A 22 6.77 -9.44 5.45
C GLN A 22 5.98 -8.38 6.20
N VAL A 23 4.86 -7.90 5.64
CA VAL A 23 3.98 -6.93 6.29
C VAL A 23 2.80 -7.66 6.90
N ALA A 24 2.66 -7.54 8.21
CA ALA A 24 1.46 -7.93 8.92
C ALA A 24 0.50 -6.75 8.96
N VAL A 25 -0.78 -7.01 8.68
CA VAL A 25 -1.87 -6.04 8.84
C VAL A 25 -2.68 -6.43 10.06
N ARG A 26 -2.83 -5.48 11.00
CA ARG A 26 -3.70 -5.62 12.17
C ARG A 26 -4.88 -4.64 12.03
N PRO A 27 -6.09 -5.12 11.73
CA PRO A 27 -7.28 -4.28 11.67
C PRO A 27 -7.62 -3.67 13.02
N GLU A 28 -8.09 -2.42 13.01
CA GLU A 28 -8.53 -1.68 14.19
C GLU A 28 -9.82 -0.90 13.87
N PRO A 29 -10.63 -0.49 14.86
CA PRO A 29 -11.90 0.19 14.61
C PRO A 29 -11.79 1.45 13.74
N PHE A 30 -10.65 2.14 13.78
CA PHE A 30 -10.35 3.34 13.00
C PHE A 30 -9.63 3.07 11.67
N GLY A 31 -9.15 1.85 11.41
CA GLY A 31 -8.33 1.53 10.24
C GLY A 31 -7.44 0.32 10.48
N ALA A 32 -6.12 0.48 10.39
CA ALA A 32 -5.18 -0.63 10.62
C ALA A 32 -3.78 -0.17 11.03
N LEU A 33 -3.06 -1.07 11.72
CA LEU A 33 -1.60 -0.99 11.88
C LEU A 33 -0.93 -1.94 10.87
N LEU A 34 0.11 -1.46 10.19
CA LEU A 34 0.98 -2.27 9.35
C LEU A 34 2.36 -2.37 9.97
N TYR A 35 2.84 -3.59 10.16
CA TYR A 35 4.17 -3.85 10.69
C TYR A 35 5.01 -4.66 9.70
N HIS A 36 6.17 -4.12 9.32
CA HIS A 36 7.09 -4.82 8.42
C HIS A 36 8.17 -5.56 9.22
N PHE A 37 8.22 -6.89 9.15
CA PHE A 37 9.15 -7.72 9.92
C PHE A 37 10.64 -7.49 9.58
N GLY A 38 10.98 -7.28 8.30
CA GLY A 38 12.34 -6.98 7.87
C GLY A 38 12.88 -5.62 8.36
N THR A 39 12.17 -4.52 8.08
CA THR A 39 12.62 -3.16 8.43
C THR A 39 12.22 -2.71 9.85
N ARG A 40 11.34 -3.45 10.52
CA ARG A 40 10.74 -3.13 11.83
C ARG A 40 9.96 -1.80 11.86
N LYS A 41 9.57 -1.28 10.69
CA LYS A 41 8.75 -0.07 10.58
C LYS A 41 7.30 -0.37 10.95
N LEU A 42 6.64 0.61 11.56
CA LEU A 42 5.22 0.61 11.88
C LEU A 42 4.54 1.76 11.11
N SER A 43 3.45 1.47 10.42
CA SER A 43 2.62 2.47 9.73
C SER A 43 1.17 2.38 10.18
N PHE A 44 0.47 3.51 10.17
CA PHE A 44 -0.91 3.61 10.63
C PHE A 44 -1.79 4.08 9.49
N LEU A 45 -2.81 3.28 9.18
CA LEU A 45 -3.91 3.68 8.33
C LEU A 45 -5.07 4.15 9.20
N LYS A 46 -5.45 5.41 9.06
CA LYS A 46 -6.42 6.09 9.93
C LYS A 46 -7.86 6.08 9.41
N ASN A 47 -8.13 5.36 8.33
CA ASN A 47 -9.46 5.19 7.76
C ASN A 47 -9.59 3.78 7.20
N ARG A 48 -10.75 3.14 7.35
CA ARG A 48 -11.06 1.82 6.79
C ARG A 48 -11.00 1.78 5.26
N THR A 49 -11.36 2.85 4.57
CA THR A 49 -11.33 2.89 3.10
C THR A 49 -9.92 2.67 2.53
N ILE A 50 -8.89 3.28 3.12
CA ILE A 50 -7.50 3.02 2.67
C ILE A 50 -7.05 1.59 3.04
N VAL A 51 -7.59 1.00 4.11
CA VAL A 51 -7.32 -0.41 4.47
C VAL A 51 -7.94 -1.35 3.43
N GLU A 52 -9.17 -1.09 3.00
CA GLU A 52 -9.85 -1.83 1.94
C GLU A 52 -9.08 -1.76 0.61
N VAL A 53 -8.63 -0.56 0.21
CA VAL A 53 -7.78 -0.39 -0.98
C VAL A 53 -6.52 -1.21 -0.84
N VAL A 54 -5.74 -1.04 0.22
CA VAL A 54 -4.45 -1.74 0.42
C VAL A 54 -4.63 -3.27 0.44
N SER A 55 -5.72 -3.76 1.03
CA SER A 55 -5.99 -5.20 1.15
C SER A 55 -6.44 -5.84 -0.17
N SER A 56 -7.08 -5.06 -1.05
CA SER A 56 -7.58 -5.53 -2.36
C SER A 56 -6.64 -5.25 -3.52
N LEU A 57 -5.54 -4.52 -3.32
CA LEU A 57 -4.59 -4.15 -4.39
C LEU A 57 -4.15 -5.36 -5.25
N ALA A 58 -3.93 -6.52 -4.62
CA ALA A 58 -3.51 -7.74 -5.30
C ALA A 58 -4.58 -8.34 -6.23
N ASP A 59 -5.85 -7.97 -6.05
CA ASP A 59 -6.99 -8.43 -6.85
C ASP A 59 -7.27 -7.52 -8.05
N HIS A 60 -6.56 -6.39 -8.16
CA HIS A 60 -6.79 -5.39 -9.20
C HIS A 60 -5.59 -5.26 -10.15
N PRO A 61 -5.82 -4.79 -11.40
CA PRO A 61 -4.74 -4.58 -12.37
C PRO A 61 -3.88 -3.35 -12.06
N ASP A 62 -4.44 -2.36 -11.36
CA ASP A 62 -3.79 -1.10 -11.02
C ASP A 62 -4.43 -0.45 -9.78
N VAL A 63 -3.77 0.57 -9.23
CA VAL A 63 -4.21 1.25 -8.01
C VAL A 63 -5.55 1.98 -8.19
N ARG A 64 -5.77 2.60 -9.36
CA ARG A 64 -6.99 3.38 -9.61
C ARG A 64 -8.20 2.46 -9.69
N SER A 65 -8.02 1.27 -10.26
CA SER A 65 -9.04 0.22 -10.29
C SER A 65 -9.39 -0.27 -8.88
N ALA A 66 -8.40 -0.44 -7.98
CA ALA A 66 -8.66 -0.74 -6.57
C ALA A 66 -9.39 0.40 -5.83
N CYS A 67 -8.99 1.65 -6.04
CA CYS A 67 -9.67 2.81 -5.47
C CYS A 67 -11.15 2.87 -5.89
N ARG A 68 -11.45 2.66 -7.18
CA ARG A 68 -12.83 2.62 -7.69
C ARG A 68 -13.64 1.47 -7.10
N ALA A 69 -13.04 0.29 -6.96
CA ALA A 69 -13.69 -0.87 -6.34
C ALA A 69 -14.03 -0.62 -4.85
N ALA A 70 -13.22 0.18 -4.15
CA ALA A 70 -13.49 0.67 -2.80
C ALA A 70 -14.47 1.87 -2.75
N GLY A 71 -15.11 2.22 -3.88
CA GLY A 71 -16.10 3.30 -3.95
C GLY A 71 -15.52 4.71 -3.96
N ILE A 72 -14.22 4.87 -4.27
CA ILE A 72 -13.56 6.17 -4.35
C ILE A 72 -13.64 6.71 -5.77
N ASP A 73 -14.32 7.85 -5.92
CA ASP A 73 -14.41 8.58 -7.17
C ASP A 73 -13.03 9.07 -7.65
N ASP A 74 -12.81 9.15 -8.96
CA ASP A 74 -11.51 9.49 -9.55
C ASP A 74 -11.02 10.87 -9.08
N ALA A 75 -11.94 11.82 -8.91
CA ALA A 75 -11.65 13.15 -8.37
C ALA A 75 -11.13 13.11 -6.92
N ALA A 76 -11.47 12.06 -6.16
CA ALA A 76 -11.08 11.86 -4.78
C ALA A 76 -9.84 10.97 -4.61
N HIS A 77 -9.20 10.47 -5.69
CA HIS A 77 -8.05 9.58 -5.61
C HIS A 77 -6.81 10.22 -4.97
N GLY A 78 -6.63 11.54 -5.12
CA GLY A 78 -5.39 12.24 -4.75
C GLY A 78 -4.81 11.89 -3.36
N PRO A 79 -5.59 12.03 -2.26
CA PRO A 79 -5.13 11.67 -0.93
C PRO A 79 -4.74 10.19 -0.76
N TYR A 80 -5.46 9.28 -1.43
CA TYR A 80 -5.17 7.84 -1.38
C TYR A 80 -3.89 7.51 -2.15
N LEU A 81 -3.70 8.08 -3.34
CA LEU A 81 -2.45 7.92 -4.11
C LEU A 81 -1.25 8.44 -3.34
N HIS A 82 -1.39 9.57 -2.64
CA HIS A 82 -0.33 10.08 -1.77
C HIS A 82 -0.01 9.12 -0.62
N ALA A 83 -1.04 8.61 0.08
CA ALA A 83 -0.85 7.65 1.16
C ALA A 83 -0.15 6.36 0.68
N LEU A 84 -0.54 5.84 -0.48
CA LEU A 84 0.07 4.65 -1.08
C LEU A 84 1.53 4.90 -1.47
N SER A 85 1.87 6.08 -2.01
CA SER A 85 3.26 6.45 -2.28
C SER A 85 4.12 6.43 -1.01
N VAL A 86 3.60 6.89 0.12
CA VAL A 86 4.30 6.81 1.42
C VAL A 86 4.48 5.37 1.87
N LEU A 87 3.50 4.49 1.64
CA LEU A 87 3.62 3.07 1.92
C LEU A 87 4.70 2.39 1.05
N VAL A 88 4.82 2.77 -0.23
CA VAL A 88 5.91 2.30 -1.10
C VAL A 88 7.27 2.77 -0.59
N GLN A 89 7.43 4.06 -0.26
CA GLN A 89 8.68 4.60 0.28
C GLN A 89 9.10 3.96 1.62
N SER A 90 8.14 3.41 2.37
CA SER A 90 8.36 2.70 3.62
C SER A 90 8.50 1.18 3.46
N HIS A 91 8.51 0.67 2.23
CA HIS A 91 8.54 -0.77 1.87
C HIS A 91 7.31 -1.57 2.33
N MET A 92 6.21 -0.90 2.68
CA MET A 92 4.97 -1.60 3.04
C MET A 92 4.28 -2.19 1.80
N LEU A 93 4.42 -1.52 0.65
CA LEU A 93 3.92 -1.96 -0.64
C LEU A 93 5.08 -2.22 -1.60
N VAL A 94 4.89 -3.18 -2.49
CA VAL A 94 5.80 -3.53 -3.58
C VAL A 94 5.04 -3.70 -4.90
N PRO A 95 5.70 -3.51 -6.06
CA PRO A 95 5.13 -3.91 -7.32
C PRO A 95 4.72 -5.38 -7.27
N ARG A 96 3.53 -5.70 -7.79
CA ARG A 96 3.15 -7.09 -7.96
C ARG A 96 3.91 -7.62 -9.17
N GLU A 97 4.89 -8.50 -8.94
CA GLU A 97 5.50 -9.22 -10.04
C GLU A 97 4.43 -10.08 -10.71
N ASN A 98 4.18 -9.81 -12.00
CA ASN A 98 3.25 -10.59 -12.79
C ASN A 98 3.94 -11.92 -13.12
N GLN A 99 3.79 -12.91 -12.22
CA GLN A 99 4.28 -14.26 -12.42
C GLN A 99 3.77 -14.87 -13.73
#